data_AF-G7IAT0-F1
#
_entry.id   AF-G7IAT0-F1
#
_cell.length_a   1.000
_cell.length_b   1.000
_cell.length_c   1.000
_cell.angle_alpha   90.00
_cell.angle_beta   90.00
_cell.angle_gamma   90.00
#
_symmetry.space_group_name_H-M   'P 1'
#
loop_
_entity.id
_entity.type
_entity.pdbx_description
1 polymer ?
#
loop_
_entity_poly.entity_id
_entity_poly.type
_entity_poly.pdbx_seq_one_letter_code
_entity_poly.pdbx_strand_id
1 'polypeptide(L)'
;DDMNKMSYLHESGVLQNLKARYQLNKIYTYTGNILIAINPFQRPPHIYGAHMKQRYKGEPFGELNPHVFAVKRRIINKSHE
;
A
#
# COMPACT_ATOMS: atom_id res chain seq x y z
N ASP A 1 -2.30 -1.59 -8.01
CA ASP A 1 -1.03 -1.13 -7.39
C ASP A 1 -0.26 -2.29 -6.75
N ASP A 2 -0.04 -3.37 -7.49
CA ASP A 2 0.74 -4.53 -7.02
C ASP A 2 1.90 -4.74 -7.99
N MET A 3 3.13 -4.71 -7.46
CA MET A 3 4.35 -4.91 -8.23
C MET A 3 4.52 -6.36 -8.69
N ASN A 4 3.74 -7.30 -8.16
CA ASN A 4 3.68 -8.67 -8.70
C ASN A 4 3.11 -8.73 -10.13
N LYS A 5 2.46 -7.66 -10.62
CA LYS A 5 2.04 -7.57 -12.03
C LYS A 5 3.19 -7.22 -12.98
N MET A 6 4.38 -6.88 -12.45
CA MET A 6 5.58 -6.73 -13.26
C MET A 6 6.15 -8.12 -13.51
N SER A 7 6.09 -8.58 -14.76
CA SER A 7 6.49 -9.93 -15.17
C SER A 7 7.96 -10.30 -14.86
N TYR A 8 8.79 -9.31 -14.49
CA TYR A 8 10.16 -9.49 -14.03
C TYR A 8 10.44 -8.59 -12.82
N LEU A 9 10.46 -9.18 -11.63
CA LEU A 9 10.96 -8.56 -10.39
C LEU A 9 12.50 -8.64 -10.36
N HIS A 10 13.15 -7.86 -11.23
CA HIS A 10 14.59 -7.58 -11.08
C HIS A 10 14.77 -6.29 -10.28
N GLU A 11 15.86 -6.16 -9.53
CA GLU A 11 16.15 -5.02 -8.63
C GLU A 11 15.99 -3.66 -9.34
N SER A 12 16.49 -3.56 -10.57
CA SER A 12 16.36 -2.38 -11.43
C SER A 12 14.90 -2.01 -11.74
N GLY A 13 14.05 -2.99 -12.03
CA GLY A 13 12.64 -2.79 -12.32
C GLY A 13 11.86 -2.33 -11.09
N VAL A 14 12.15 -2.91 -9.92
CA VAL A 14 11.57 -2.49 -8.64
C VAL A 14 11.96 -1.04 -8.33
N LEU A 15 13.24 -0.71 -8.45
CA LEU A 15 13.71 0.65 -8.18
C LEU A 15 13.08 1.69 -9.11
N GLN A 16 12.98 1.37 -10.41
CA GLN A 16 12.32 2.24 -11.38
C GLN A 16 10.83 2.42 -11.07
N ASN A 17 10.15 1.36 -10.66
CA ASN A 17 8.75 1.42 -10.24
C ASN A 17 8.58 2.30 -9.00
N LEU A 18 9.36 2.06 -7.94
CA LEU A 18 9.33 2.85 -6.71
C LEU A 18 9.61 4.33 -6.99
N LYS A 19 10.59 4.64 -7.87
CA LYS A 19 10.88 6.01 -8.30
C LYS A 19 9.69 6.67 -9.00
N ALA A 20 9.09 5.99 -9.98
CA ALA A 20 7.93 6.50 -10.71
C ALA A 20 6.72 6.70 -9.78
N ARG A 21 6.48 5.77 -8.87
CA ARG A 21 5.40 5.88 -7.87
C ARG A 21 5.63 7.03 -6.90
N TYR A 22 6.87 7.23 -6.45
CA TYR A 22 7.23 8.34 -5.59
C TYR A 22 6.96 9.69 -6.25
N GLN A 23 7.32 9.85 -7.53
CA GLN A 23 7.02 11.05 -8.32
C GLN A 23 5.52 11.33 -8.43
N LEU A 24 4.68 10.29 -8.34
CA LEU A 24 3.22 10.39 -8.33
C LEU A 24 2.61 10.49 -6.92
N ASN A 25 3.42 10.72 -5.88
CA ASN A 25 3.00 10.72 -4.46
C ASN A 25 2.32 9.40 -4.01
N LYS A 26 2.58 8.29 -4.70
CA LYS A 26 2.06 6.95 -4.37
C LYS A 26 3.05 6.20 -3.48
N ILE A 27 3.06 6.54 -2.20
CA ILE A 27 4.06 6.04 -1.23
C ILE A 27 3.86 4.59 -0.79
N TYR A 28 2.69 4.00 -1.06
CA TYR A 28 2.37 2.62 -0.69
C TYR A 28 2.21 1.76 -1.94
N THR A 29 2.74 0.55 -1.91
CA THR A 29 2.56 -0.46 -2.96
C THR A 29 2.64 -1.87 -2.40
N TYR A 30 1.87 -2.79 -2.97
CA TYR A 30 2.03 -4.21 -2.65
C TYR A 30 3.12 -4.83 -3.51
N THR A 31 3.74 -5.88 -2.97
CA THR A 31 4.49 -6.90 -3.71
C THR A 31 4.04 -8.26 -3.16
N GLY A 32 2.96 -8.78 -3.74
CA GLY A 32 2.26 -9.94 -3.20
C GLY A 32 1.67 -9.65 -1.81
N ASN A 33 2.10 -10.40 -0.80
CA ASN A 33 1.61 -10.25 0.57
C ASN A 33 2.34 -9.16 1.38
N ILE A 34 3.36 -8.52 0.82
CA ILE A 34 4.18 -7.51 1.50
C ILE A 34 3.71 -6.12 1.08
N LEU A 35 3.61 -5.20 2.04
CA LEU A 35 3.41 -3.77 1.79
C LEU A 35 4.76 -3.05 1.85
N ILE A 36 5.11 -2.34 0.77
CA ILE A 36 6.25 -1.43 0.73
C ILE A 36 5.74 0.00 0.95
N ALA A 37 6.41 0.73 1.84
CA ALA A 37 6.14 2.13 2.14
C ALA A 37 7.41 2.97 1.91
N ILE A 38 7.32 4.02 1.10
CA ILE A 38 8.42 4.98 0.86
C ILE A 38 8.16 6.21 1.73
N ASN A 39 9.17 6.68 2.48
CA ASN A 39 9.06 7.91 3.26
C ASN A 39 9.01 9.14 2.33
N PRO A 40 7.92 9.93 2.32
CA PRO A 40 7.82 11.15 1.52
C PRO A 40 8.53 12.36 2.14
N PHE A 41 9.09 12.25 3.35
CA PHE A 41 9.71 13.34 4.12
C PHE A 41 8.79 14.57 4.35
N GLN A 42 7.50 14.39 4.11
CA GLN A 42 6.45 15.40 4.31
C GLN A 42 5.17 14.69 4.78
N ARG A 43 4.24 15.43 5.38
CA ARG A 43 2.95 14.86 5.75
C ARG A 43 2.05 14.78 4.51
N PRO A 44 1.71 13.58 4.00
CA PRO A 44 0.85 13.48 2.84
C PRO A 44 -0.57 13.89 3.23
N PRO A 45 -1.20 14.80 2.48
CA PRO A 45 -2.54 15.25 2.81
C PRO A 45 -3.56 14.13 2.58
N HIS A 46 -4.60 14.09 3.42
CA HIS A 46 -5.79 13.24 3.29
C HIS A 46 -5.64 11.70 3.42
N ILE A 47 -4.45 11.12 3.55
CA ILE A 47 -4.31 9.64 3.59
C ILE A 47 -4.47 9.02 5.00
N TYR A 48 -4.23 9.79 6.07
CA TYR A 48 -4.31 9.30 7.46
C TYR A 48 -5.57 9.74 8.21
N GLY A 49 -6.53 10.38 7.53
CA GLY A 49 -7.73 10.92 8.16
C GLY A 49 -8.68 9.85 8.71
N ALA A 50 -9.57 10.26 9.61
CA ALA A 50 -10.61 9.40 10.18
C ALA A 50 -11.48 8.75 9.08
N HIS A 51 -11.81 9.51 8.03
CA HIS A 51 -12.56 9.02 6.86
C HIS A 51 -11.86 7.84 6.17
N MET A 52 -10.52 7.91 6.00
CA MET A 52 -9.74 6.81 5.42
C MET A 52 -9.76 5.59 6.33
N LYS A 53 -9.55 5.79 7.64
CA LYS A 53 -9.59 4.69 8.62
C LYS A 53 -10.94 3.98 8.62
N GLN A 54 -12.04 4.71 8.48
CA GLN A 54 -13.38 4.13 8.40
C GLN A 54 -13.60 3.37 7.09
N ARG A 55 -13.14 3.91 5.96
CA ARG A 55 -13.21 3.22 4.65
C ARG A 55 -12.52 1.85 4.70
N TYR A 56 -11.29 1.77 5.23
CA TYR A 56 -10.57 0.50 5.36
C TYR A 56 -11.14 -0.47 6.41
N LYS A 57 -12.06 -0.05 7.29
CA LYS A 57 -12.75 -0.97 8.20
C LYS A 57 -13.88 -1.73 7.50
N GLY A 58 -14.58 -1.07 6.57
CA GLY A 58 -15.77 -1.58 5.88
C GLY A 58 -15.46 -2.43 4.65
N GLU A 59 -14.31 -2.22 4.01
CA GLU A 59 -13.98 -2.89 2.75
C GLU A 59 -13.18 -4.20 2.95
N PRO A 60 -13.41 -5.24 2.11
CA PRO A 60 -12.56 -6.42 2.04
C PRO A 60 -11.10 -6.09 1.66
N PHE A 61 -10.18 -6.98 2.03
CA PHE A 61 -8.77 -6.83 1.65
C PHE A 61 -8.59 -6.97 0.14
N GLY A 62 -7.89 -6.02 -0.49
CA GLY A 62 -7.59 -6.04 -1.92
C GLY A 62 -8.48 -5.11 -2.77
N GLU A 63 -9.66 -4.73 -2.26
CA GLU A 63 -10.58 -3.80 -2.95
C GLU A 63 -10.08 -2.35 -2.92
N LEU A 64 -9.39 -1.98 -1.85
CA LEU A 64 -8.79 -0.66 -1.70
C LEU A 64 -7.31 -0.66 -2.04
N ASN A 65 -6.82 0.53 -2.38
CA ASN A 65 -5.40 0.77 -2.66
C ASN A 65 -4.49 0.31 -1.50
N PRO A 66 -3.21 0.03 -1.77
CA PRO A 66 -2.25 -0.33 -0.74
C PRO A 66 -2.15 0.74 0.35
N HIS A 67 -2.31 0.34 1.60
CA HIS A 67 -2.26 1.25 2.74
C HIS A 67 -2.00 0.50 4.04
N VAL A 68 -1.39 1.17 5.01
CA VAL A 68 -1.11 0.59 6.34
C VAL A 68 -2.39 0.14 7.06
N PHE A 69 -3.51 0.83 6.82
CA PHE A 69 -4.81 0.45 7.40
C PHE A 69 -5.35 -0.87 6.83
N ALA A 70 -5.09 -1.17 5.56
CA ALA A 70 -5.46 -2.46 4.97
C ALA A 70 -4.68 -3.61 5.62
N VAL A 71 -3.38 -3.41 5.87
CA VAL A 71 -2.51 -4.40 6.53
C VAL A 71 -2.96 -4.63 7.97
N LYS A 72 -3.22 -3.55 8.72
CA LYS A 72 -3.76 -3.65 10.09
C LYS A 72 -5.06 -4.45 10.14
N ARG A 73 -6.01 -4.16 9.23
CA ARG A 73 -7.30 -4.86 9.16
C ARG A 73 -7.11 -6.34 8.84
N ARG A 74 -6.24 -6.67 7.88
CA ARG A 74 -5.91 -8.06 7.52
C ARG A 74 -5.38 -8.85 8.72
N ILE A 75 -4.49 -8.26 9.51
CA ILE A 75 -3.94 -8.90 10.73
C ILE A 75 -5.05 -9.14 11.76
N ILE A 76 -5.90 -8.14 12.01
CA ILE A 76 -7.02 -8.26 12.97
C ILE A 76 -7.99 -9.37 12.54
N ASN A 77 -8.35 -9.45 11.26
CA ASN A 77 -9.27 -10.48 10.78
C ASN A 77 -8.70 -11.88 10.96
N LYS A 78 -7.42 -12.08 10.63
CA LYS A 78 -6.73 -13.36 10.83
C LYS A 78 -6.59 -13.75 12.29
N SER A 79 -6.55 -12.79 13.23
CA SER A 79 -6.49 -13.11 14.66
C SER A 79 -7.83 -13.53 15.27
N HIS A 80 -8.94 -13.37 14.52
CA HIS A 80 -10.28 -13.78 14.93
C HIS A 80 -10.76 -15.07 14.24
N GLU A 81 -9.94 -15.65 13.37
CA GLU A 81 -10.09 -17.00 12.79
C GLU A 81 -9.31 -18.01 13.63
#